data_AF-A0A7Z8QCP2-F1
#
_entry.id   AF-A0A7Z8QCP2-F1
#
_cell.length_a   1.000
_cell.length_b   1.000
_cell.length_c   1.000
_cell.angle_alpha   90.00
_cell.angle_beta   90.00
_cell.angle_gamma   90.00
#
_symmetry.space_group_name_H-M   'P 1'
#
loop_
_entity.id
_entity.type
_entity.pdbx_description
1 polymer ?
#
loop_
_entity_poly.entity_id
_entity_poly.type
_entity_poly.pdbx_seq_one_letter_code
_entity_poly.pdbx_strand_id
1 'polypeptide(L)'
;MTPLRDGESASDIEALFDDETRLKKHNGRCFNTVLKRDDNVDLSKMHFANYIIKEQKTSINFSNFKYLLNRISDVIDHYAELMCPI
;
A
#
# COMPACT_ATOMS: atom_id res chain seq x y z
N MET A 1 6.10 8.32 -3.05
CA MET A 1 5.29 9.01 -2.03
C MET A 1 3.91 8.39 -2.02
N THR A 2 3.51 7.79 -0.90
CA THR A 2 2.12 7.41 -0.64
C THR A 2 1.31 8.68 -0.34
N PRO A 3 0.06 8.81 -0.81
CA PRO A 3 -0.77 9.94 -0.45
C PRO A 3 -1.05 9.95 1.06
N LEU A 4 -0.85 11.10 1.71
CA LEU A 4 -1.28 11.31 3.09
C LEU A 4 -2.81 11.42 3.12
N ARG A 5 -3.46 10.66 3.99
CA ARG A 5 -4.90 10.78 4.22
C ARG A 5 -5.17 11.98 5.12
N ASP A 6 -6.32 12.63 4.93
CA ASP A 6 -6.73 13.75 5.78
C ASP A 6 -6.76 13.33 7.25
N GLY A 7 -6.07 14.12 8.09
CA GLY A 7 -5.95 13.87 9.53
C GLY A 7 -4.83 12.91 9.94
N GLU A 8 -4.08 12.33 9.00
CA GLU A 8 -2.89 11.53 9.33
C GLU A 8 -1.60 12.36 9.28
N SER A 9 -0.62 12.02 10.13
CA SER A 9 0.70 12.68 10.19
C SER A 9 1.77 12.01 9.33
N ALA A 10 1.50 10.77 8.89
CA ALA A 10 2.35 10.00 8.00
C ALA A 10 1.48 9.08 7.15
N SER A 11 1.94 8.76 5.93
CA SER A 11 1.37 7.67 5.14
C SER A 11 2.45 6.67 4.81
N ASP A 12 2.02 5.42 4.65
CA ASP A 12 2.84 4.33 4.19
C ASP A 12 2.07 3.48 3.18
N ILE A 13 2.76 2.52 2.56
CA ILE A 13 2.12 1.66 1.55
C ILE A 13 1.20 0.64 2.23
N GLU A 14 1.47 0.34 3.50
CA GLU A 14 0.68 -0.54 4.35
C GLU A 14 -0.75 -0.02 4.53
N ALA A 15 -0.95 1.29 4.68
CA ALA A 15 -2.25 1.93 4.82
C ALA A 15 -3.15 1.80 3.58
N LEU A 16 -2.59 1.40 2.42
CA LEU A 16 -3.38 1.13 1.22
C LEU A 16 -4.14 -0.20 1.32
N PHE A 17 -3.70 -1.14 2.15
CA PHE A 17 -4.47 -2.35 2.45
C PHE A 17 -5.54 -2.06 3.49
N ASP A 18 -6.69 -2.73 3.38
CA ASP A 18 -7.67 -2.73 4.46
C ASP A 18 -7.15 -3.48 5.70
N ASP A 19 -7.73 -3.17 6.85
CA ASP A 19 -7.33 -3.79 8.12
C ASP A 19 -7.56 -5.30 8.13
N GLU A 20 -8.60 -5.79 7.45
CA GLU A 20 -8.89 -7.23 7.33
C GLU A 20 -7.73 -8.00 6.68
N THR A 21 -7.25 -7.49 5.55
CA THR A 21 -6.11 -8.05 4.81
C THR A 21 -4.82 -7.89 5.60
N ARG A 22 -4.56 -6.67 6.08
CA ARG A 22 -3.31 -6.27 6.71
C ARG A 22 -3.08 -6.96 8.07
N LEU A 23 -4.13 -7.05 8.89
CA LEU A 23 -4.06 -7.65 10.23
C LEU A 23 -4.22 -9.17 10.24
N LYS A 24 -4.45 -9.78 9.07
CA LYS A 24 -4.52 -11.24 8.93
C LYS A 24 -3.23 -11.88 9.44
N LYS A 25 -3.39 -12.93 10.24
CA LYS A 25 -2.29 -13.55 10.99
C LYS A 25 -1.63 -14.67 10.19
N HIS A 26 -0.30 -14.69 10.23
CA HIS A 26 0.52 -15.82 9.80
C HIS A 26 1.57 -16.09 10.89
N ASN A 27 1.57 -17.30 11.45
CA ASN A 27 2.40 -17.67 12.61
C ASN A 27 2.27 -16.70 13.80
N GLY A 28 1.05 -16.23 14.08
CA GLY A 28 0.76 -15.27 15.16
C GLY A 28 1.14 -13.81 14.86
N ARG A 29 1.84 -13.55 13.75
CA ARG A 29 2.30 -12.23 13.32
C ARG A 29 1.34 -11.62 12.30
N CYS A 30 1.26 -10.29 12.23
CA CYS A 30 0.50 -9.57 11.19
C CYS A 30 1.34 -8.48 10.54
N PHE A 31 0.83 -7.86 9.48
CA PHE A 31 1.48 -6.74 8.83
C PHE A 31 0.96 -5.43 9.44
N ASN A 32 1.81 -4.61 10.08
CA ASN A 32 1.38 -3.33 10.65
C ASN A 32 1.90 -2.11 9.88
N THR A 33 1.16 -1.01 10.02
CA THR A 33 1.58 0.32 9.56
C THR A 33 2.81 0.78 10.33
N VAL A 34 3.61 1.65 9.74
CA VAL A 34 4.86 2.21 10.27
C VAL A 34 4.68 2.76 11.69
N LEU A 35 3.57 3.45 11.96
CA LEU A 35 3.29 4.02 13.29
C LEU A 35 3.02 2.95 14.37
N LYS A 36 2.63 1.73 13.99
CA LYS A 36 2.27 0.63 14.90
C LYS A 36 3.18 -0.58 14.76
N ARG A 37 4.23 -0.49 13.94
CA ARG A 37 5.08 -1.62 13.57
C ARG A 37 6.09 -1.93 14.67
N ASP A 38 6.27 -3.22 14.94
CA ASP A 38 7.40 -3.77 15.68
C ASP A 38 8.06 -4.87 14.84
N ASP A 39 9.28 -4.59 14.37
CA ASP A 39 10.03 -5.47 13.47
C ASP A 39 10.35 -6.85 14.07
N ASN A 40 10.28 -7.02 15.41
CA ASN A 40 10.54 -8.30 16.06
C ASN A 40 9.34 -9.26 15.97
N VAL A 41 8.13 -8.71 15.90
CA VAL A 41 6.88 -9.48 16.04
C VAL A 41 5.92 -9.33 14.86
N ASP A 42 6.14 -8.36 13.98
CA ASP A 42 5.34 -8.18 12.77
C ASP A 42 5.90 -8.93 11.56
N LEU A 43 5.04 -9.12 10.57
CA LEU A 43 5.42 -9.66 9.27
C LEU A 43 6.22 -8.61 8.49
N SER A 44 7.33 -9.05 7.89
CA SER A 44 7.99 -8.23 6.88
C SER A 44 7.14 -8.15 5.61
N LYS A 45 7.41 -7.15 4.77
CA LYS A 45 6.75 -6.99 3.46
C LYS A 45 6.82 -8.26 2.61
N MET A 46 7.97 -8.94 2.62
CA MET A 46 8.17 -10.20 1.89
C MET A 46 7.29 -11.33 2.42
N HIS A 47 7.16 -11.49 3.74
CA HIS A 47 6.31 -12.52 4.33
C HIS A 47 4.83 -12.23 4.07
N PHE A 48 4.41 -10.97 4.23
CA PHE A 48 3.05 -10.56 3.91
C PHE A 48 2.69 -10.85 2.44
N ALA A 49 3.57 -10.52 1.51
CA ALA A 49 3.36 -10.80 0.09
C ALA A 49 3.23 -12.31 -0.20
N ASN A 50 4.13 -13.13 0.34
CA ASN A 50 4.18 -14.56 0.02
C ASN A 50 3.11 -15.40 0.72
N TYR A 51 2.72 -15.04 1.94
CA TYR A 51 1.84 -15.87 2.78
C TYR A 51 0.43 -15.29 2.95
N ILE A 52 0.23 -13.98 2.76
CA ILE A 52 -1.12 -13.39 2.83
C ILE A 52 -1.62 -13.06 1.42
N ILE A 53 -0.88 -12.21 0.70
CA ILE A 53 -1.34 -11.70 -0.60
C ILE A 53 -1.41 -12.82 -1.64
N LYS A 54 -0.34 -13.61 -1.79
CA LYS A 54 -0.27 -14.69 -2.80
C LYS A 54 -1.35 -15.74 -2.60
N GLU A 55 -1.61 -16.14 -1.35
CA GLU A 55 -2.61 -17.17 -1.02
C GLU A 55 -4.05 -16.72 -1.29
N GLN A 56 -4.31 -15.40 -1.24
CA GLN A 56 -5.65 -14.82 -1.37
C GLN A 56 -5.79 -13.90 -2.56
N LYS A 57 -4.89 -13.99 -3.54
CA LYS A 57 -4.77 -13.04 -4.66
C LYS A 57 -6.07 -12.72 -5.41
N THR A 58 -7.07 -13.61 -5.37
CA THR A 58 -8.38 -13.43 -6.01
C THR A 58 -9.38 -12.62 -5.18
N SER A 59 -9.13 -12.42 -3.89
CA SER A 59 -10.05 -11.77 -2.95
C SER A 59 -9.48 -10.49 -2.30
N ILE A 60 -8.20 -10.19 -2.49
CA ILE A 60 -7.59 -8.96 -1.94
C ILE A 60 -8.17 -7.73 -2.63
N ASN A 61 -8.63 -6.77 -1.83
CA ASN A 61 -9.10 -5.49 -2.31
C ASN A 61 -7.92 -4.51 -2.52
N PHE A 62 -7.58 -4.24 -3.78
CA PHE A 62 -6.54 -3.26 -4.15
C PHE A 62 -7.08 -1.89 -4.53
N SER A 63 -8.36 -1.58 -4.27
CA SER A 63 -8.99 -0.35 -4.77
C SER A 63 -8.26 0.93 -4.32
N ASN A 64 -7.71 0.95 -3.11
CA ASN A 64 -6.95 2.09 -2.58
C ASN A 64 -5.61 2.33 -3.31
N PHE A 65 -5.06 1.33 -4.00
CA PHE A 65 -3.83 1.51 -4.80
C PHE A 65 -4.08 2.38 -6.03
N LYS A 66 -5.33 2.47 -6.52
CA LYS A 66 -5.69 3.33 -7.65
C LYS A 66 -5.28 4.78 -7.42
N TYR A 67 -5.44 5.31 -6.20
CA TYR A 67 -5.03 6.68 -5.89
C TYR A 67 -3.53 6.92 -6.09
N LEU A 68 -2.70 5.94 -5.72
CA LEU A 68 -1.25 6.03 -5.92
C LEU A 68 -0.89 5.88 -7.40
N LEU A 69 -1.47 4.90 -8.09
CA LEU A 69 -1.17 4.61 -9.49
C LEU A 69 -1.67 5.70 -10.45
N ASN A 70 -2.84 6.29 -10.17
CA ASN A 70 -3.36 7.41 -10.93
C ASN A 70 -2.44 8.62 -10.81
N ARG A 71 -2.01 8.99 -9.59
CA ARG A 71 -1.04 10.09 -9.42
C ARG A 71 0.26 9.91 -10.18
N ILE A 72 0.74 8.66 -10.33
CA ILE A 72 1.92 8.38 -11.16
C ILE A 72 1.60 8.62 -12.64
N SER A 73 0.43 8.16 -13.10
CA SER A 73 -0.03 8.36 -14.47
C SER A 73 -0.25 9.85 -14.78
N ASP A 74 -0.94 10.58 -13.90
CA ASP A 74 -1.22 12.01 -14.03
C ASP A 74 0.07 12.85 -14.16
N VAL A 75 1.14 12.48 -13.43
CA VAL A 75 2.43 13.18 -13.53
C VAL A 75 3.13 12.89 -14.86
N ILE A 76 3.03 11.66 -15.37
CA ILE A 76 3.57 11.30 -16.69
C ILE A 76 2.84 12.09 -17.79
N ASP A 77 1.52 12.13 -17.73
CA ASP A 77 0.69 12.84 -18.71
C ASP A 77 0.95 14.35 -18.67
N HIS A 78 0.98 14.95 -17.48
CA HIS A 78 1.31 16.36 -17.31
C HIS A 78 2.68 16.72 -17.88
N TYR A 79 3.69 15.86 -17.67
CA TYR A 79 5.02 16.09 -18.22
C TYR A 79 5.06 15.96 -19.74
N ALA A 80 4.33 15.00 -20.31
CA ALA A 80 4.22 14.84 -21.76
C ALA A 80 3.57 16.06 -22.42
N GLU A 81 2.52 16.62 -21.82
CA GLU A 81 1.87 17.86 -22.28
C GLU A 81 2.83 19.06 -22.26
N LEU A 82 3.67 19.19 -21.22
CA LEU A 82 4.66 20.27 -21.13
C LEU A 82 5.78 20.16 -22.17
N MET A 83 6.17 18.93 -22.55
CA MET A 83 7.29 18.69 -23.48
C MET A 83 6.90 18.68 -24.96
N CYS A 84 5.62 18.57 -25.27
CA CYS A 84 5.09 18.69 -26.63
C CYS A 84 3.90 19.65 -26.64
N PRO A 85 4.14 20.98 -26.56
CA PRO A 85 3.07 21.94 -26.69
C PRO A 85 2.55 21.87 -28.13
N ILE A 86 1.28 21.50 -28.29
CA ILE A 86 0.55 21.53 -29.57
C ILE A 86 0.29 22.98 -29.97
#